data_AF-A0A7C1WNG8-F1
#
_entry.id   AF-A0A7C1WNG8-F1
#
_cell.length_a   1.000
_cell.length_b   1.000
_cell.length_c   1.000
_cell.angle_alpha   90.00
_cell.angle_beta   90.00
_cell.angle_gamma   90.00
#
_symmetry.space_group_name_H-M   'P 1'
#
loop_
_entity.id
_entity.type
_entity.pdbx_description
1 polymer ?
#
loop_
_entity_poly.entity_id
_entity_poly.type
_entity_poly.pdbx_seq_one_letter_code
_entity_poly.pdbx_strand_id
1 'polypeptide(L)'
;MIDLLSKLIGIIGGTLGIVSWISVRLREKRIHREQDEMWQMYVGVLKAFKEGSGNVWTPEIGSDEHRLAEKMVERSRLERVPMGGYALPGTFLTPQQ
;
A
#
# COMPACT_ATOMS: atom_id res chain seq x y z
N MET A 1 -22.97 44.00 -29.15
CA MET A 1 -23.50 43.49 -27.86
C MET A 1 -23.28 41.97 -27.75
N ILE A 2 -22.07 41.48 -28.09
CA ILE A 2 -21.70 40.04 -28.12
C ILE A 2 -20.54 39.75 -27.15
N ASP A 3 -19.89 40.78 -26.60
CA ASP A 3 -18.75 40.67 -25.68
C ASP A 3 -19.04 40.09 -24.29
N LEU A 4 -20.31 40.02 -23.87
CA LEU A 4 -20.64 39.56 -22.52
C LEU A 4 -20.88 38.04 -22.43
N LEU A 5 -21.32 37.41 -23.53
CA LEU A 5 -21.60 35.96 -23.57
C LEU A 5 -20.32 35.11 -23.66
N SER A 6 -19.25 35.63 -24.27
CA SER A 6 -17.98 34.92 -24.42
C SER A 6 -17.17 34.83 -23.12
N LYS A 7 -17.41 35.71 -22.14
CA LYS A 7 -16.68 35.72 -20.86
C LYS A 7 -17.20 34.68 -19.84
N LEU A 8 -18.43 34.21 -19.97
CA LEU A 8 -19.03 33.25 -19.02
C LEU A 8 -18.69 31.79 -19.33
N ILE A 9 -18.42 31.45 -20.59
CA ILE A 9 -18.11 30.06 -21.00
C ILE A 9 -16.70 29.63 -20.52
N GLY A 10 -15.75 30.58 -20.42
CA GLY A 10 -14.39 30.29 -19.97
C GLY A 10 -14.23 29.91 -18.48
N ILE A 11 -15.19 30.27 -17.64
CA ILE A 11 -15.10 30.06 -16.18
C ILE A 11 -15.59 28.66 -15.77
N ILE A 12 -16.55 28.10 -16.52
CA ILE A 12 -17.14 26.79 -16.18
C ILE A 12 -16.19 25.65 -16.58
N GLY A 13 -15.44 25.78 -17.68
CA GLY A 13 -14.43 24.77 -18.07
C GLY A 13 -13.21 24.70 -17.14
N GLY A 14 -12.84 25.82 -16.51
CA GLY A 14 -11.67 25.89 -15.63
C GLY A 14 -11.88 25.23 -14.26
N THR A 15 -13.09 25.24 -13.73
CA THR A 15 -13.37 24.73 -12.37
C THR A 15 -13.49 23.20 -12.31
N LEU A 16 -14.03 22.55 -13.35
CA LEU A 16 -14.11 21.08 -13.41
C LEU A 16 -12.74 20.40 -13.58
N GLY A 17 -11.79 21.03 -14.28
CA GLY A 17 -10.43 20.49 -14.46
C GLY A 17 -9.59 20.47 -13.17
N ILE A 18 -9.74 21.48 -12.31
CA ILE A 18 -8.94 21.63 -11.09
C ILE A 18 -9.34 20.58 -10.04
N VAL A 19 -10.64 20.28 -9.92
CA VAL A 19 -11.13 19.27 -8.95
C VAL A 19 -10.67 17.85 -9.32
N SER A 20 -10.58 17.54 -10.62
CA SER A 20 -10.02 16.28 -11.11
C SER A 20 -8.53 16.16 -10.82
N TRP A 21 -7.75 17.22 -11.05
CA TRP A 21 -6.30 17.22 -10.82
C TRP A 21 -5.91 17.09 -9.34
N ILE A 22 -6.67 17.73 -8.44
CA ILE A 22 -6.47 17.61 -7.00
C ILE A 22 -6.82 16.19 -6.52
N SER A 23 -7.91 15.62 -7.01
CA SER A 23 -8.36 14.27 -6.63
C SER A 23 -7.36 13.19 -7.07
N VAL A 24 -6.80 13.31 -8.29
CA VAL A 24 -5.75 12.40 -8.79
C VAL A 24 -4.47 12.53 -7.95
N ARG A 25 -4.00 13.75 -7.66
CA ARG A 25 -2.78 13.95 -6.86
C ARG A 25 -2.94 13.54 -5.40
N LEU A 26 -4.12 13.70 -4.80
CA LEU A 26 -4.39 13.23 -3.44
C LEU A 26 -4.45 11.69 -3.39
N ARG A 27 -4.99 11.05 -4.44
CA ARG A 27 -4.99 9.60 -4.57
C ARG A 27 -3.58 9.04 -4.77
N GLU A 28 -2.77 9.67 -5.61
CA GLU A 28 -1.35 9.33 -5.79
C GLU A 28 -0.58 9.45 -4.48
N LYS A 29 -0.73 10.57 -3.74
CA LYS A 29 -0.07 10.73 -2.43
C LYS A 29 -0.49 9.67 -1.42
N ARG A 30 -1.77 9.28 -1.39
CA ARG A 30 -2.25 8.20 -0.51
C ARG A 30 -1.68 6.84 -0.91
N ILE A 31 -1.64 6.53 -2.20
CA ILE A 31 -1.07 5.28 -2.71
C ILE A 31 0.44 5.21 -2.40
N HIS A 32 1.17 6.31 -2.58
CA HIS A 32 2.60 6.35 -2.24
C HIS A 32 2.83 6.20 -0.74
N ARG A 33 2.04 6.86 0.12
CA ARG A 33 2.15 6.68 1.57
C ARG A 33 1.87 5.23 1.99
N GLU A 34 0.82 4.60 1.47
CA GLU A 34 0.53 3.19 1.77
C GLU A 34 1.64 2.25 1.28
N GLN A 35 2.27 2.55 0.14
CA GLN A 35 3.43 1.78 -0.35
C GLN A 35 4.67 1.95 0.52
N ASP A 36 4.95 3.17 0.97
CA ASP A 36 6.06 3.45 1.88
C ASP A 36 5.86 2.76 3.24
N GLU A 37 4.65 2.82 3.80
CA GLU A 37 4.31 2.13 5.06
C GLU A 37 4.47 0.61 4.93
N MET A 38 3.97 0.01 3.83
CA MET A 38 4.20 -1.41 3.54
C MET A 38 5.69 -1.71 3.38
N TRP A 39 6.44 -0.87 2.67
CA TRP A 39 7.87 -1.11 2.46
C TRP A 39 8.66 -1.06 3.76
N GLN A 40 8.41 -0.07 4.60
CA GLN A 40 9.06 0.07 5.91
C GLN A 40 8.76 -1.14 6.80
N MET A 41 7.51 -1.57 6.84
CA MET A 41 7.10 -2.75 7.61
C MET A 41 7.75 -4.03 7.05
N TYR A 42 7.76 -4.21 5.73
CA TYR A 42 8.42 -5.36 5.09
C TYR A 42 9.92 -5.41 5.39
N VAL A 43 10.61 -4.26 5.35
CA VAL A 43 12.04 -4.17 5.72
C VAL A 43 12.25 -4.52 7.19
N GLY A 44 11.36 -4.06 8.08
CA GLY A 44 11.39 -4.41 9.50
C GLY A 44 11.23 -5.92 9.73
N VAL A 45 10.26 -6.54 9.07
CA VAL A 45 10.02 -8.00 9.13
C VAL A 45 11.21 -8.79 8.57
N LEU A 46 11.74 -8.38 7.40
CA LEU A 46 12.95 -8.98 6.83
C LEU A 46 14.14 -8.90 7.78
N LYS A 47 14.32 -7.76 8.46
CA LYS A 47 15.38 -7.57 9.43
C LYS A 47 15.19 -8.50 10.64
N ALA A 48 13.98 -8.55 11.20
CA ALA A 48 13.66 -9.44 12.31
C ALA A 48 13.90 -10.93 11.98
N PHE A 49 13.55 -11.35 10.77
CA PHE A 49 13.83 -12.71 10.28
C PHE A 49 15.32 -12.96 10.09
N LYS A 50 16.08 -12.00 9.54
CA LYS A 50 17.55 -12.12 9.42
C LYS A 50 18.27 -12.15 10.77
N GLU A 51 17.74 -11.45 11.76
CA GLU A 51 18.28 -11.41 13.12
C GLU A 51 17.90 -12.65 13.95
N GLY A 52 17.18 -13.61 13.37
CA GLY A 52 16.87 -14.89 14.01
C GLY A 52 15.71 -14.82 15.00
N SER A 53 14.86 -13.79 14.93
CA SER A 53 13.69 -13.63 15.83
C SER A 53 12.53 -14.60 15.50
N GLY A 54 12.74 -15.52 14.56
CA GLY A 54 11.76 -16.49 14.08
C GLY A 54 11.58 -16.43 12.56
N ASN A 55 10.89 -17.42 12.00
CA ASN A 55 10.56 -17.50 10.57
C ASN A 55 9.10 -17.13 10.28
N VAL A 56 8.34 -16.79 11.33
CA VAL A 56 6.92 -16.46 11.28
C VAL A 56 6.71 -15.17 12.04
N TRP A 57 5.99 -14.25 11.42
CA TRP A 57 5.55 -13.00 12.00
C TRP A 57 4.04 -13.07 12.25
N THR A 58 3.62 -12.85 13.50
CA THR A 58 2.22 -12.97 13.94
C THR A 58 1.71 -11.61 14.45
N PRO A 59 1.28 -10.70 13.56
CA PRO A 59 0.65 -9.45 13.98
C PRO A 59 -0.72 -9.72 14.63
N GLU A 60 -1.17 -8.80 15.48
CA GLU A 60 -2.48 -8.89 16.12
C GLU A 60 -3.61 -8.85 15.08
N ILE A 61 -4.57 -9.78 15.17
CA ILE A 61 -5.67 -9.87 14.22
C ILE A 61 -6.52 -8.60 14.27
N GLY A 62 -6.70 -7.98 13.09
CA GLY A 62 -7.47 -6.74 12.95
C GLY A 62 -6.65 -5.46 13.14
N SER A 63 -5.38 -5.57 13.55
CA SER A 63 -4.46 -4.43 13.56
C SER A 63 -4.14 -3.91 12.15
N ASP A 64 -3.61 -2.70 12.06
CA ASP A 64 -3.09 -2.16 10.81
C ASP A 64 -1.95 -3.02 10.25
N GLU A 65 -1.13 -3.61 11.11
CA GLU A 65 -0.06 -4.53 10.71
C GLU A 65 -0.60 -5.79 10.05
N HIS A 66 -1.66 -6.38 10.61
CA HIS A 66 -2.35 -7.53 10.01
C HIS A 66 -2.94 -7.16 8.65
N ARG A 67 -3.57 -5.99 8.52
CA ARG A 67 -4.10 -5.52 7.22
C ARG A 67 -3.00 -5.28 6.19
N LEU A 68 -1.85 -4.75 6.61
CA LEU A 68 -0.70 -4.55 5.74
C LEU A 68 -0.05 -5.89 5.35
N ALA A 69 0.03 -6.84 6.28
CA ALA A 69 0.51 -8.20 6.01
C ALA A 69 -0.36 -8.91 4.96
N GLU A 70 -1.67 -8.78 5.06
CA GLU A 70 -2.61 -9.29 4.07
C GLU A 70 -2.39 -8.66 2.68
N LYS A 71 -2.22 -7.34 2.60
CA LYS A 71 -1.85 -6.66 1.33
C LYS A 71 -0.51 -7.14 0.78
N MET A 72 0.45 -7.50 1.64
CA MET A 72 1.74 -8.06 1.23
C MET A 72 1.60 -9.49 0.69
N VAL A 73 0.69 -10.29 1.23
CA VAL A 73 0.33 -11.62 0.70
C VAL A 73 -0.27 -11.48 -0.70
N GLU A 74 -1.22 -10.56 -0.90
CA GLU A 74 -1.80 -10.28 -2.22
C GLU A 74 -0.76 -9.88 -3.28
N ARG A 75 0.38 -9.34 -2.84
CA ARG A 75 1.51 -8.91 -3.68
C ARG A 75 2.66 -9.93 -3.74
N SER A 76 2.45 -11.15 -3.26
CA SER A 76 3.46 -12.22 -3.22
C SER A 76 4.75 -11.84 -2.49
N ARG A 77 4.66 -10.94 -1.50
CA ARG A 77 5.78 -10.52 -0.64
C ARG A 77 5.85 -11.34 0.65
N LEU A 78 4.72 -11.87 1.10
CA LEU A 78 4.59 -12.76 2.25
C LEU A 78 3.68 -13.93 1.89
N GLU A 79 3.75 -15.01 2.67
CA GLU A 79 2.87 -16.17 2.59
C GLU A 79 2.17 -16.38 3.93
N ARG A 80 0.88 -16.71 3.89
CA ARG A 80 0.14 -17.11 5.10
C ARG A 80 0.61 -18.49 5.55
N VAL A 81 0.85 -18.66 6.85
CA VAL A 81 1.20 -19.96 7.41
C VAL A 81 0.02 -20.66 8.09
N PRO A 82 -0.04 -22.01 8.10
CA PRO A 82 -1.17 -22.76 8.65
C PRO A 82 -1.45 -22.51 10.14
N MET A 83 -0.43 -22.13 10.92
CA MET A 83 -0.55 -21.88 12.36
C MET A 83 -0.98 -20.44 12.71
N GLY A 84 -1.34 -19.64 11.72
CA GLY A 84 -1.57 -18.21 11.88
C GLY A 84 -0.27 -17.42 11.81
N GLY A 85 -0.31 -16.29 11.11
CA GLY A 85 0.84 -15.44 10.82
C GLY A 85 1.32 -15.50 9.37
N TYR A 86 2.47 -14.88 9.15
CA TYR A 86 3.03 -14.62 7.84
C TYR A 86 4.52 -14.94 7.83
N ALA A 87 5.00 -15.48 6.72
CA ALA A 87 6.42 -15.75 6.50
C ALA A 87 6.87 -15.21 5.16
N LEU A 88 8.19 -15.19 4.93
CA LEU A 88 8.68 -14.90 3.59
C LEU A 88 8.30 -16.04 2.63
N PRO A 89 8.08 -15.71 1.35
CA PRO A 89 7.83 -16.70 0.34
C PRO A 89 8.96 -17.74 0.28
N GLY A 90 8.59 -19.02 0.27
CA GLY A 90 9.56 -20.11 0.18
C GLY A 90 10.28 -20.46 1.48
N THR A 91 10.00 -19.78 2.61
CA THR A 91 10.59 -20.11 3.92
C THR A 91 10.35 -21.56 4.35
N PHE A 92 9.25 -22.18 3.91
CA PHE A 92 8.91 -23.58 4.23
C PHE A 92 9.14 -24.56 3.07
N LEU A 93 9.59 -24.07 1.92
CA LEU A 93 9.84 -24.89 0.73
C LEU A 93 11.32 -25.32 0.59
N THR A 94 12.21 -24.78 1.41
CA THR A 94 13.58 -25.27 1.52
C THR A 94 13.66 -26.39 2.56
N PRO A 95 13.76 -27.68 2.15
CA PRO A 95 14.34 -28.68 3.04
C PRO A 95 15.76 -28.20 3.36
N GLN A 96 16.06 -28.04 4.65
CA GLN A 96 17.44 -27.88 5.09
C GLN A 96 18.23 -29.11 4.61
N GLN A 97 19.14 -28.89 3.65
CA GLN A 97 20.21 -29.83 3.34
C GLN A 97 21.44 -29.50 4.17
#